data_AF-A0A545BFW4-F1
#
_entry.id   AF-A0A545BFW4-F1
#
_cell.length_a   1.000
_cell.length_b   1.000
_cell.length_c   1.000
_cell.angle_alpha   90.00
_cell.angle_beta   90.00
_cell.angle_gamma   90.00
#
_symmetry.space_group_name_H-M   'P 1'
#
loop_
_entity.id
_entity.type
_entity.pdbx_description
1 polymer ?
#
loop_
_entity_poly.entity_id
_entity_poly.type
_entity_poly.pdbx_seq_one_letter_code
_entity_poly.pdbx_strand_id
1 'polypeptide(L)'
;METAPGSDPNFSRVGAIALDTNIFAEAPGMETLRSLCSRADKHGRIEIWVTDTVIWEWGQHLHAHHVSLRAATKKLHSAGFSVEVPDEKTAKDIALDLSGVITSLGSSIRILSTADFAHEALRDQILLEGPAKRKSEVKTGTADSAHLRAYIHEGRSRDLEYVVVSADKDTRTAYQQWLGTEGPHIFSDLRRATEKIFGSVPSDADGLSLALRLAYEGNVLLRDVTISEGNMGDWEDLVPDDISSLSFDVDAASAKLVGLNHTKQDATALTFTAFYLAEVRIAGLLESHWSRGSTRTQEATVPRALLRADISLPAGSTSAEDALVTNCYVDAGGSGWREQSDALDNVMDALTLVPGVTVELDGLASWPEQRRSQSSNLLVDVAGVPLDLTIYGSYFGNWELTASYGERKVMLKCDDLGVGFTDPEGDGIPEYYDITAFGSEAWSGNAEFAINEMLFEARRAELTGSANDTEEESLQ
;
A
#
# COMPACT_ATOMS: atom_id res chain seq x y z
N MET A 1 -6.28 3.38 31.09
CA MET A 1 -5.92 4.78 30.78
C MET A 1 -6.10 4.90 29.28
N GLU A 2 -7.21 5.49 28.85
CA GLU A 2 -7.44 5.83 27.44
C GLU A 2 -6.37 6.83 27.03
N THR A 3 -5.68 6.57 25.93
CA THR A 3 -4.77 7.53 25.33
C THR A 3 -5.57 8.76 24.90
N ALA A 4 -4.98 9.94 25.08
CA ALA A 4 -5.43 11.20 24.50
C ALA A 4 -5.74 11.05 22.99
N PRO A 5 -6.58 11.92 22.40
CA PRO A 5 -6.99 11.81 21.00
C PRO A 5 -5.81 12.15 20.07
N GLY A 6 -4.92 11.17 19.87
CA GLY A 6 -4.16 11.05 18.63
C GLY A 6 -5.14 10.67 17.53
N SER A 7 -4.94 11.22 16.34
CA SER A 7 -5.74 10.92 15.14
C SER A 7 -6.01 9.42 15.04
N ASP A 8 -7.28 9.04 14.82
CA ASP A 8 -7.61 7.68 14.40
C ASP A 8 -6.68 7.32 13.21
N PRO A 9 -6.10 6.11 13.17
CA PRO A 9 -5.27 5.69 12.04
C PRO A 9 -6.02 5.90 10.72
N ASN A 10 -5.29 6.25 9.66
CA ASN A 10 -5.89 6.38 8.34
C ASN A 10 -6.28 4.98 7.81
N PHE A 11 -7.47 4.51 8.18
CA PHE A 11 -7.99 3.19 7.78
C PHE A 11 -8.15 3.03 6.25
N SER A 12 -8.00 4.11 5.47
CA SER A 12 -7.96 4.02 4.01
C SER A 12 -6.73 3.26 3.49
N ARG A 13 -5.61 3.27 4.24
CA ARG A 13 -4.33 2.65 3.86
C ARG A 13 -4.19 1.18 4.28
N VAL A 14 -5.08 0.70 5.17
CA VAL A 14 -5.09 -0.69 5.65
C VAL A 14 -5.30 -1.66 4.49
N GLY A 15 -4.33 -2.55 4.30
CA GLY A 15 -4.35 -3.64 3.33
C GLY A 15 -4.60 -5.02 3.94
N ALA A 16 -4.54 -5.18 5.27
CA ALA A 16 -4.86 -6.47 5.88
C ALA A 16 -5.49 -6.37 7.29
N ILE A 17 -6.26 -7.41 7.63
CA ILE A 17 -6.82 -7.65 8.96
C ILE A 17 -6.24 -8.97 9.48
N ALA A 18 -5.35 -8.90 10.46
CA ALA A 18 -4.78 -10.06 11.13
C ALA A 18 -5.67 -10.51 12.29
N LEU A 19 -6.02 -11.80 12.32
CA LEU A 19 -6.91 -12.39 13.31
C LEU A 19 -6.16 -13.20 14.36
N ASP A 20 -6.38 -12.88 15.63
CA ASP A 20 -5.97 -13.70 16.77
C ASP A 20 -7.04 -14.80 17.05
N THR A 21 -6.62 -15.94 17.60
CA THR A 21 -7.53 -17.02 18.04
C THR A 21 -8.53 -16.53 19.07
N ASN A 22 -8.10 -15.65 19.98
CA ASN A 22 -8.86 -15.21 21.14
C ASN A 22 -10.05 -14.29 20.82
N ILE A 23 -10.19 -13.83 19.57
CA ILE A 23 -11.38 -13.07 19.14
C ILE A 23 -12.62 -13.99 19.14
N PHE A 24 -12.42 -15.27 18.89
CA PHE A 24 -13.49 -16.27 18.83
C PHE A 24 -13.46 -17.08 20.11
N ALA A 25 -14.56 -17.07 20.87
CA ALA A 25 -14.61 -17.65 22.22
C ALA A 25 -14.21 -19.13 22.30
N GLU A 26 -14.37 -19.91 21.22
CA GLU A 26 -13.98 -21.33 21.16
C GLU A 26 -13.50 -21.74 19.77
N ALA A 27 -14.22 -21.37 18.72
CA ALA A 27 -13.88 -21.60 17.32
C ALA A 27 -14.51 -20.50 16.46
N PRO A 28 -14.01 -20.22 15.25
CA PRO A 28 -14.58 -19.17 14.44
C PRO A 28 -16.02 -19.54 14.07
N GLY A 29 -16.93 -18.59 14.25
CA GLY A 29 -18.21 -18.66 13.57
C GLY A 29 -17.92 -18.65 12.07
N MET A 30 -18.07 -19.78 11.38
CA MET A 30 -17.76 -19.89 9.95
C MET A 30 -18.53 -18.86 9.12
N GLU A 31 -19.74 -18.51 9.55
CA GLU A 31 -20.53 -17.45 8.94
C GLU A 31 -19.92 -16.05 9.14
N THR A 32 -19.31 -15.80 10.31
CA THR A 32 -18.58 -14.56 10.59
C THR A 32 -17.34 -14.45 9.71
N LEU A 33 -16.54 -15.52 9.60
CA LEU A 33 -15.37 -15.53 8.70
C LEU A 33 -15.79 -15.40 7.24
N ARG A 34 -16.85 -16.09 6.80
CA ARG A 34 -17.39 -15.97 5.45
C ARG A 34 -17.86 -14.55 5.16
N SER A 35 -18.58 -13.92 6.08
CA SER A 35 -19.03 -12.53 5.96
C SER A 35 -17.84 -11.57 5.86
N LEU A 36 -16.80 -11.80 6.68
CA LEU A 36 -15.57 -11.03 6.65
C LEU A 36 -14.83 -11.18 5.30
N CYS A 37 -14.64 -12.41 4.82
CA CYS A 37 -14.02 -12.68 3.52
C CYS A 37 -14.85 -12.08 2.38
N SER A 38 -16.17 -12.20 2.42
CA SER A 38 -17.04 -11.60 1.40
C SER A 38 -16.93 -10.07 1.36
N ARG A 39 -16.78 -9.40 2.52
CA ARG A 39 -16.54 -7.95 2.58
C ARG A 39 -15.16 -7.58 2.07
N ALA A 40 -14.14 -8.38 2.40
CA ALA A 40 -12.77 -8.21 1.94
C ALA A 40 -12.64 -8.40 0.42
N ASP A 41 -13.22 -9.48 -0.13
CA ASP A 41 -13.31 -9.74 -1.57
C ASP A 41 -14.02 -8.59 -2.31
N LYS A 42 -15.14 -8.10 -1.77
CA LYS A 42 -15.86 -6.94 -2.35
C LYS A 42 -15.06 -5.64 -2.26
N HIS A 43 -14.27 -5.47 -1.22
CA HIS A 43 -13.38 -4.32 -1.10
C HIS A 43 -12.17 -4.44 -2.05
N GLY A 44 -11.73 -5.65 -2.40
CA GLY A 44 -10.72 -5.91 -3.44
C GLY A 44 -9.27 -5.58 -3.08
N ARG A 45 -9.00 -4.97 -1.91
CA ARG A 45 -7.65 -4.63 -1.42
C ARG A 45 -7.29 -5.30 -0.11
N ILE A 46 -8.29 -5.71 0.67
CA ILE A 46 -8.06 -6.15 2.04
C ILE A 46 -7.85 -7.66 2.07
N GLU A 47 -6.74 -8.07 2.68
CA GLU A 47 -6.50 -9.47 3.03
C GLU A 47 -6.96 -9.77 4.45
N ILE A 48 -7.41 -11.00 4.67
CA ILE A 48 -7.68 -11.54 6.00
C ILE A 48 -6.55 -12.51 6.33
N TRP A 49 -5.72 -12.17 7.31
CA TRP A 49 -4.61 -13.01 7.74
C TRP A 49 -5.00 -13.86 8.94
N VAL A 50 -4.70 -15.15 8.81
CA VAL A 50 -4.82 -16.16 9.86
C VAL A 50 -3.53 -16.97 9.84
N THR A 51 -2.97 -17.37 10.96
CA THR A 51 -1.79 -18.25 10.95
C THR A 51 -2.15 -19.73 11.05
N ASP A 52 -1.22 -20.60 10.65
CA ASP A 52 -1.32 -22.04 10.87
C ASP A 52 -1.49 -22.41 12.36
N THR A 53 -0.82 -21.71 13.29
CA THR A 53 -1.01 -21.89 14.73
C THR A 53 -2.42 -21.55 15.20
N VAL A 54 -3.01 -20.47 14.66
CA VAL A 54 -4.40 -20.08 14.94
C VAL A 54 -5.37 -21.20 14.52
N ILE A 55 -5.12 -21.80 13.35
CA ILE A 55 -5.91 -22.93 12.84
C ILE A 55 -5.75 -24.16 13.72
N TRP A 56 -4.55 -24.44 14.23
CA TRP A 56 -4.32 -25.58 15.13
C TRP A 56 -5.07 -25.43 16.45
N GLU A 57 -5.10 -24.22 17.03
CA GLU A 57 -5.86 -23.94 18.25
C GLU A 57 -7.37 -24.12 18.02
N TRP A 58 -7.90 -23.55 16.93
CA TRP A 58 -9.31 -23.77 16.55
C TRP A 58 -9.61 -25.25 16.30
N GLY A 59 -8.70 -25.98 15.64
CA GLY A 59 -8.81 -27.42 15.43
C GLY A 59 -8.87 -28.21 16.73
N GLN A 60 -8.08 -27.83 17.74
CA GLN A 60 -8.11 -28.44 19.07
C GLN A 60 -9.46 -28.21 19.78
N HIS A 61 -10.01 -27.00 19.71
CA HIS A 61 -11.32 -26.68 20.27
C HIS A 61 -12.45 -27.44 19.55
N LEU A 62 -12.44 -27.47 18.22
CA LEU A 62 -13.40 -28.23 17.41
C LEU A 62 -13.31 -29.74 17.66
N HIS A 63 -12.11 -30.26 17.93
CA HIS A 63 -11.93 -31.67 18.28
C HIS A 63 -12.62 -32.04 19.59
N ALA A 64 -12.59 -31.17 20.61
CA ALA A 64 -13.33 -31.41 21.86
C ALA A 64 -14.85 -31.52 21.63
N HIS A 65 -15.39 -30.69 20.74
CA HIS A 65 -16.79 -30.75 20.30
C HIS A 65 -17.08 -32.02 19.51
N HIS A 66 -16.19 -32.41 18.59
CA HIS A 66 -16.32 -33.63 17.79
C HIS A 66 -16.35 -34.89 18.66
N VAL A 67 -15.45 -35.01 19.64
CA VAL A 67 -15.43 -36.15 20.58
C VAL A 67 -16.74 -36.24 21.36
N SER A 68 -17.23 -35.09 21.85
CA SER A 68 -18.48 -35.01 22.61
C SER A 68 -19.69 -35.38 21.77
N LEU A 69 -19.79 -34.84 20.55
CA LEU A 69 -20.83 -35.15 19.58
C LEU A 69 -20.82 -36.63 19.24
N ARG A 70 -19.67 -37.19 18.86
CA ARG A 70 -19.54 -38.60 18.50
C ARG A 70 -19.95 -39.52 19.65
N ALA A 71 -19.56 -39.21 20.89
CA ALA A 71 -19.98 -39.98 22.07
C ALA A 71 -21.50 -39.92 22.30
N ALA A 72 -22.13 -38.75 22.11
CA ALA A 72 -23.58 -38.59 22.20
C ALA A 72 -24.30 -39.36 21.08
N THR A 73 -23.82 -39.26 19.83
CA THR A 73 -24.42 -39.93 18.68
C THR A 73 -24.29 -41.45 18.77
N LYS A 74 -23.17 -41.97 19.29
CA LYS A 74 -23.01 -43.40 19.61
C LYS A 74 -24.08 -43.90 20.59
N LYS A 75 -24.41 -43.10 21.62
CA LYS A 75 -25.47 -43.44 22.58
C LYS A 75 -26.84 -43.46 21.93
N LEU A 76 -27.15 -42.46 21.09
CA LEU A 76 -28.42 -42.39 20.36
C LEU A 76 -28.58 -43.56 19.38
N HIS A 77 -27.54 -43.86 18.61
CA HIS A 77 -27.50 -45.02 17.72
C HIS A 77 -27.72 -46.32 18.50
N SER A 78 -27.04 -46.49 19.65
CA SER A 78 -27.21 -47.66 20.51
C SER A 78 -28.61 -47.76 21.14
N ALA A 79 -29.32 -46.64 21.29
CA ALA A 79 -30.70 -46.58 21.77
C ALA A 79 -31.73 -46.83 20.65
N GLY A 80 -31.29 -47.11 19.41
CA GLY A 80 -32.16 -47.45 18.29
C GLY A 80 -32.62 -46.26 17.44
N PHE A 81 -32.07 -45.06 17.67
CA PHE A 81 -32.32 -43.92 16.79
C PHE A 81 -31.48 -44.03 15.51
N SER A 82 -32.09 -43.71 14.35
CA SER A 82 -31.38 -43.68 13.06
C SER A 82 -30.56 -42.40 12.92
N VAL A 83 -29.38 -42.39 13.54
CA VAL A 83 -28.41 -41.30 13.46
C VAL A 83 -27.07 -41.80 12.94
N GLU A 84 -26.43 -41.05 12.05
CA GLU A 84 -25.09 -41.37 11.54
C GLU A 84 -24.04 -41.01 12.58
N VAL A 85 -23.23 -41.98 12.99
CA VAL A 85 -22.13 -41.75 13.94
C VAL A 85 -20.93 -41.19 13.18
N PRO A 86 -20.44 -39.97 13.52
CA PRO A 86 -19.26 -39.42 12.86
C PRO A 86 -18.03 -40.34 12.99
N ASP A 87 -17.23 -40.38 11.93
CA ASP A 87 -15.93 -41.04 11.93
C ASP A 87 -15.01 -40.48 13.02
N GLU A 88 -14.05 -41.28 13.44
CA GLU A 88 -13.05 -40.83 14.41
C GLU A 88 -12.01 -39.95 13.72
N LYS A 89 -11.82 -38.72 14.22
CA LYS A 89 -10.80 -37.80 13.73
C LYS A 89 -9.91 -37.32 14.87
N THR A 90 -8.62 -37.19 14.61
CA THR A 90 -7.70 -36.54 15.54
C THR A 90 -7.83 -35.01 15.46
N ALA A 91 -7.30 -34.29 16.45
CA ALA A 91 -7.24 -32.82 16.39
C ALA A 91 -6.46 -32.30 15.17
N LYS A 92 -5.44 -33.04 14.73
CA LYS A 92 -4.68 -32.72 13.52
C LYS A 92 -5.53 -32.86 12.26
N ASP A 93 -6.32 -33.94 12.15
CA ASP A 93 -7.21 -34.14 11.00
C ASP A 93 -8.25 -33.03 10.91
N ILE A 94 -8.83 -32.64 12.06
CA ILE A 94 -9.80 -31.54 12.12
C ILE A 94 -9.15 -30.20 11.76
N ALA A 95 -7.92 -29.94 12.19
CA ALA A 95 -7.20 -28.72 11.81
C ALA A 95 -6.88 -28.67 10.31
N LEU A 96 -6.53 -29.81 9.70
CA LEU A 96 -6.31 -29.90 8.25
C LEU A 96 -7.61 -29.67 7.47
N ASP A 97 -8.71 -30.30 7.89
CA ASP A 97 -10.03 -30.07 7.30
C ASP A 97 -10.43 -28.59 7.43
N LEU A 98 -10.21 -27.98 8.61
CA LEU A 98 -10.52 -26.58 8.85
C LEU A 98 -9.70 -25.64 7.94
N SER A 99 -8.40 -25.92 7.75
CA SER A 99 -7.54 -25.17 6.83
C SER A 99 -8.09 -25.18 5.40
N GLY A 100 -8.52 -26.36 4.91
CA GLY A 100 -9.17 -26.49 3.61
C GLY A 100 -10.49 -25.73 3.50
N VAL A 101 -11.29 -25.72 4.56
CA VAL A 101 -12.54 -24.94 4.59
C VAL A 101 -12.24 -23.43 4.58
N ILE A 102 -11.29 -22.97 5.41
CA ILE A 102 -10.92 -21.55 5.51
C ILE A 102 -10.43 -21.01 4.16
N THR A 103 -9.52 -21.72 3.50
CA THR A 103 -9.02 -21.34 2.16
C THR A 103 -10.11 -21.31 1.09
N SER A 104 -11.23 -22.01 1.29
CA SER A 104 -12.37 -21.98 0.38
C SER A 104 -13.36 -20.83 0.61
N LEU A 105 -13.17 -20.01 1.66
CA LEU A 105 -14.12 -18.95 2.02
C LEU A 105 -14.07 -17.71 1.10
N GLY A 106 -12.96 -17.47 0.43
CA GLY A 106 -12.77 -16.32 -0.46
C GLY A 106 -11.31 -16.20 -0.93
N SER A 107 -11.07 -15.35 -1.93
CA SER A 107 -9.71 -15.06 -2.43
C SER A 107 -8.89 -14.20 -1.48
N SER A 108 -9.55 -13.44 -0.61
CA SER A 108 -8.94 -12.48 0.32
C SER A 108 -8.34 -13.12 1.57
N ILE A 109 -8.63 -14.38 1.90
CA ILE A 109 -8.11 -15.02 3.11
C ILE A 109 -6.79 -15.73 2.84
N ARG A 110 -5.79 -15.45 3.68
CA ARG A 110 -4.47 -16.05 3.61
C ARG A 110 -4.10 -16.72 4.93
N ILE A 111 -3.60 -17.94 4.80
CA ILE A 111 -3.01 -18.67 5.90
C ILE A 111 -1.51 -18.43 5.88
N LEU A 112 -1.00 -17.69 6.87
CA LEU A 112 0.43 -17.43 7.01
C LEU A 112 1.09 -18.57 7.78
N SER A 113 2.26 -19.01 7.33
CA SER A 113 3.02 -20.02 8.06
C SER A 113 3.81 -19.38 9.20
N THR A 114 3.88 -20.09 10.33
CA THR A 114 4.72 -19.69 11.47
C THR A 114 6.04 -20.46 11.56
N ALA A 115 6.33 -21.34 10.59
CA ALA A 115 7.48 -22.24 10.63
C ALA A 115 8.81 -21.50 10.83
N ASP A 116 9.00 -20.38 10.13
CA ASP A 116 10.25 -19.59 10.18
C ASP A 116 10.45 -18.89 11.54
N PHE A 117 9.37 -18.70 12.31
CA PHE A 117 9.40 -18.02 13.60
C PHE A 117 9.40 -18.98 14.79
N ALA A 118 9.30 -20.29 14.55
CA ALA A 118 9.17 -21.30 15.61
C ALA A 118 10.35 -21.30 16.59
N HIS A 119 11.57 -21.06 16.11
CA HIS A 119 12.77 -21.04 16.96
C HIS A 119 12.77 -19.83 17.91
N GLU A 120 12.49 -18.64 17.38
CA GLU A 120 12.42 -17.41 18.17
C GLU A 120 11.26 -17.46 19.17
N ALA A 121 10.11 -17.95 18.73
CA ALA A 121 8.95 -18.10 19.60
C ALA A 121 9.19 -19.07 20.77
N LEU A 122 9.91 -20.18 20.53
CA LEU A 122 10.29 -21.10 21.59
C LEU A 122 11.28 -20.45 22.57
N ARG A 123 12.23 -19.66 22.06
CA ARG A 123 13.15 -18.88 22.89
C ARG A 123 12.37 -17.91 23.79
N ASP A 124 11.40 -17.19 23.25
CA ASP A 124 10.56 -16.27 24.02
C ASP A 124 9.86 -16.99 25.17
N GLN A 125 9.30 -18.18 24.94
CA GLN A 125 8.71 -18.99 26.01
C GLN A 125 9.73 -19.44 27.06
N ILE A 126 10.95 -19.83 26.65
CA ILE A 126 12.01 -20.25 27.57
C ILE A 126 12.45 -19.07 28.44
N LEU A 127 12.63 -17.89 27.85
CA LEU A 127 13.14 -16.70 28.52
C LEU A 127 12.07 -15.87 29.22
N LEU A 128 10.78 -16.13 28.94
CA LEU A 128 9.63 -15.32 29.37
C LEU A 128 9.69 -13.89 28.78
N GLU A 129 9.92 -13.81 27.47
CA GLU A 129 9.99 -12.58 26.68
C GLU A 129 8.74 -12.42 25.78
N GLY A 130 8.40 -11.19 25.38
CA GLY A 130 7.26 -10.93 24.50
C GLY A 130 5.91 -11.37 25.12
N PRO A 131 5.06 -12.13 24.40
CA PRO A 131 3.79 -12.62 24.94
C PRO A 131 3.97 -13.80 25.92
N ALA A 132 5.19 -14.27 26.15
CA ALA A 132 5.43 -15.40 27.02
C ALA A 132 5.20 -15.10 28.50
N LYS A 133 4.48 -16.00 29.17
CA LYS A 133 4.14 -15.88 30.60
C LYS A 133 4.15 -17.23 31.30
N ARG A 134 4.15 -17.19 32.62
CA ARG A 134 3.99 -18.39 33.45
C ARG A 134 2.53 -18.51 33.87
N LYS A 135 1.86 -19.56 33.42
CA LYS A 135 0.53 -19.95 33.88
C LYS A 135 0.69 -21.10 34.88
N SER A 136 0.57 -20.78 36.17
CA SER A 136 0.89 -21.69 37.28
C SER A 136 2.37 -22.15 37.24
N GLU A 137 2.64 -23.41 36.89
CA GLU A 137 4.01 -23.94 36.78
C GLU A 137 4.47 -24.10 35.33
N VAL A 138 3.61 -23.81 34.35
CA VAL A 138 3.86 -24.01 32.93
C VAL A 138 4.18 -22.67 32.26
N LYS A 139 5.26 -22.63 31.49
CA LYS A 139 5.57 -21.50 30.62
C LYS A 139 4.76 -21.62 29.33
N THR A 140 4.15 -20.54 28.88
CA THR A 140 3.25 -20.46 27.71
C THR A 140 3.65 -19.27 26.83
N GLY A 141 3.07 -19.18 25.64
CA GLY A 141 3.20 -18.02 24.73
C GLY A 141 4.03 -18.27 23.47
N THR A 142 4.48 -19.51 23.22
CA THR A 142 5.16 -19.84 21.94
C THR A 142 4.23 -19.59 20.75
N ALA A 143 2.98 -20.05 20.78
CA ALA A 143 2.05 -19.87 19.67
C ALA A 143 1.75 -18.39 19.39
N ASP A 144 1.54 -17.61 20.46
CA ASP A 144 1.33 -16.16 20.40
C ASP A 144 2.54 -15.45 19.78
N SER A 145 3.75 -15.78 20.24
CA SER A 145 4.96 -15.16 19.69
C SER A 145 5.14 -15.48 18.21
N ALA A 146 4.92 -16.73 17.82
CA ALA A 146 5.12 -17.17 16.45
C ALA A 146 4.16 -16.48 15.46
N HIS A 147 2.88 -16.35 15.81
CA HIS A 147 1.92 -15.73 14.89
C HIS A 147 2.09 -14.21 14.81
N LEU A 148 2.41 -13.54 15.92
CA LEU A 148 2.64 -12.09 15.88
C LEU A 148 3.88 -11.75 15.05
N ARG A 149 4.94 -12.55 15.14
CA ARG A 149 6.12 -12.41 14.27
C ARG A 149 5.80 -12.65 12.80
N ALA A 150 4.94 -13.62 12.49
CA ALA A 150 4.46 -13.84 11.12
C ALA A 150 3.71 -12.61 10.57
N TYR A 151 2.83 -11.98 11.37
CA TYR A 151 2.15 -10.75 10.97
C TYR A 151 3.12 -9.58 10.77
N ILE A 152 4.10 -9.42 11.65
CA ILE A 152 5.14 -8.39 11.53
C ILE A 152 5.94 -8.58 10.24
N HIS A 153 6.38 -9.81 9.99
CA HIS A 153 7.16 -10.14 8.81
C HIS A 153 6.37 -9.91 7.53
N GLU A 154 5.12 -10.37 7.47
CA GLU A 154 4.27 -10.19 6.29
C GLU A 154 3.97 -8.70 6.04
N GLY A 155 3.68 -7.93 7.09
CA GLY A 155 3.46 -6.48 6.98
C GLY A 155 4.71 -5.74 6.50
N ARG A 156 5.89 -6.05 7.04
CA ARG A 156 7.14 -5.36 6.67
C ARG A 156 7.67 -5.76 5.29
N SER A 157 7.60 -7.05 4.95
CA SER A 157 8.11 -7.55 3.67
C SER A 157 7.33 -7.01 2.47
N ARG A 158 6.08 -6.61 2.69
CA ARG A 158 5.18 -6.09 1.64
C ARG A 158 4.86 -4.60 1.79
N ASP A 159 5.52 -3.92 2.72
CA ASP A 159 5.21 -2.54 3.12
C ASP A 159 3.69 -2.30 3.29
N LEU A 160 3.02 -3.25 3.94
CA LEU A 160 1.57 -3.29 4.03
C LEU A 160 1.10 -2.88 5.42
N GLU A 161 0.29 -1.82 5.48
CA GLU A 161 -0.42 -1.47 6.70
C GLU A 161 -1.49 -2.50 7.02
N TYR A 162 -1.43 -3.01 8.24
CA TYR A 162 -2.39 -3.98 8.73
C TYR A 162 -2.89 -3.58 10.11
N VAL A 163 -4.08 -4.08 10.43
CA VAL A 163 -4.63 -4.03 11.79
C VAL A 163 -4.59 -5.41 12.40
N VAL A 164 -4.51 -5.47 13.72
CA VAL A 164 -4.67 -6.71 14.46
C VAL A 164 -6.01 -6.66 15.18
N VAL A 165 -6.77 -7.74 15.11
CA VAL A 165 -7.94 -7.93 15.95
C VAL A 165 -7.54 -8.92 17.04
N SER A 166 -7.56 -8.49 18.30
CA SER A 166 -7.19 -9.33 19.43
C SER A 166 -7.84 -8.81 20.69
N ALA A 167 -8.52 -9.69 21.43
CA ALA A 167 -9.06 -9.39 22.75
C ALA A 167 -7.98 -9.42 23.85
N ASP A 168 -6.77 -9.93 23.55
CA ASP A 168 -5.68 -10.03 24.52
C ASP A 168 -4.93 -8.69 24.64
N LYS A 169 -4.75 -8.26 25.88
CA LYS A 169 -3.97 -7.06 26.21
C LYS A 169 -2.47 -7.30 26.04
N ASP A 170 -2.03 -8.55 26.10
CA ASP A 170 -0.62 -8.92 25.99
C ASP A 170 -0.11 -8.73 24.54
N THR A 171 -0.99 -8.84 23.54
CA THR A 171 -0.69 -8.55 22.13
C THR A 171 -0.14 -7.14 21.93
N ARG A 172 -0.77 -6.14 22.57
CA ARG A 172 -0.30 -4.75 22.52
C ARG A 172 1.09 -4.59 23.14
N THR A 173 1.31 -5.25 24.27
CA THR A 173 2.59 -5.19 24.97
C THR A 173 3.70 -5.80 24.12
N ALA A 174 3.44 -6.93 23.46
CA ALA A 174 4.41 -7.56 22.57
C ALA A 174 4.82 -6.65 21.39
N TYR A 175 3.84 -6.06 20.70
CA TYR A 175 4.13 -5.11 19.62
C TYR A 175 4.92 -3.89 20.10
N GLN A 176 4.57 -3.33 21.26
CA GLN A 176 5.31 -2.20 21.83
C GLN A 176 6.75 -2.57 22.19
N GLN A 177 7.00 -3.79 22.68
CA GLN A 177 8.35 -4.26 23.00
C GLN A 177 9.20 -4.48 21.75
N TRP A 178 8.61 -4.97 20.67
CA TRP A 178 9.36 -5.31 19.45
C TRP A 178 9.47 -4.15 18.45
N LEU A 179 8.45 -3.28 18.39
CA LEU A 179 8.31 -2.24 17.38
C LEU A 179 8.17 -0.82 17.97
N GLY A 180 8.12 -0.67 19.30
CA GLY A 180 7.91 0.65 19.92
C GLY A 180 6.54 1.25 19.58
N THR A 181 6.54 2.50 19.09
CA THR A 181 5.32 3.22 18.68
C THR A 181 4.85 2.91 17.26
N GLU A 182 5.64 2.18 16.47
CA GLU A 182 5.36 1.84 15.07
C GLU A 182 4.51 0.57 14.90
N GLY A 183 3.86 0.10 15.97
CA GLY A 183 3.04 -1.10 15.94
C GLY A 183 1.70 -0.92 15.21
N PRO A 184 1.08 -2.01 14.71
CA PRO A 184 -0.22 -1.95 14.06
C PRO A 184 -1.31 -1.48 15.04
N HIS A 185 -2.39 -0.93 14.50
CA HIS A 185 -3.56 -0.64 15.32
C HIS A 185 -4.25 -1.93 15.76
N ILE A 186 -4.57 -2.03 17.05
CA ILE A 186 -5.18 -3.23 17.64
C ILE A 186 -6.61 -2.97 18.06
N PHE A 187 -7.55 -3.67 17.42
CA PHE A 187 -8.96 -3.70 17.81
C PHE A 187 -9.24 -4.87 18.76
N SER A 188 -9.95 -4.60 19.85
CA SER A 188 -10.43 -5.66 20.76
C SER A 188 -11.70 -6.35 20.28
N ASP A 189 -12.32 -5.85 19.21
CA ASP A 189 -13.61 -6.28 18.70
C ASP A 189 -13.61 -6.28 17.17
N LEU A 190 -13.93 -7.44 16.59
CA LEU A 190 -14.01 -7.62 15.15
C LEU A 190 -15.11 -6.77 14.52
N ARG A 191 -16.22 -6.55 15.23
CA ARG A 191 -17.31 -5.72 14.70
C ARG A 191 -16.83 -4.27 14.53
N ARG A 192 -16.21 -3.69 15.56
CA ARG A 192 -15.64 -2.34 15.46
C ARG A 192 -14.56 -2.22 14.38
N ALA A 193 -13.68 -3.22 14.27
CA ALA A 193 -12.67 -3.27 13.22
C ALA A 193 -13.32 -3.25 11.84
N THR A 194 -14.31 -4.12 11.61
CA THR A 194 -15.00 -4.22 10.32
C THR A 194 -15.83 -2.98 9.99
N GLU A 195 -16.49 -2.35 10.96
CA GLU A 195 -17.21 -1.09 10.76
C GLU A 195 -16.27 0.06 10.35
N LYS A 196 -15.07 0.14 10.96
CA LYS A 196 -14.08 1.18 10.64
C LYS A 196 -13.37 0.95 9.31
N ILE A 197 -13.05 -0.31 8.99
CA ILE A 197 -12.21 -0.66 7.83
C ILE A 197 -13.06 -0.82 6.57
N PHE A 198 -14.21 -1.48 6.66
CA PHE A 198 -15.13 -1.67 5.53
C PHE A 198 -16.26 -0.63 5.49
N GLY A 199 -16.23 0.36 6.39
CA GLY A 199 -17.15 1.50 6.34
C GLY A 199 -17.02 2.28 5.03
N SER A 200 -15.80 2.34 4.49
CA SER A 200 -15.48 2.93 3.19
C SER A 200 -15.31 1.81 2.14
N VAL A 201 -16.10 1.87 1.07
CA VAL A 201 -16.01 0.96 -0.08
C VAL A 201 -15.22 1.63 -1.21
N PRO A 202 -14.55 0.88 -2.10
CA PRO A 202 -14.04 1.46 -3.34
C PRO A 202 -15.15 2.28 -4.02
N SER A 203 -14.81 3.49 -4.46
CA SER A 203 -15.78 4.36 -5.13
C SER A 203 -16.30 3.71 -6.41
N ASP A 204 -17.58 3.91 -6.69
CA ASP A 204 -18.16 3.58 -7.99
C ASP A 204 -17.66 4.55 -9.07
N ALA A 205 -18.15 4.40 -10.31
CA ALA A 205 -17.75 5.24 -11.43
C ALA A 205 -18.03 6.73 -11.21
N ASP A 206 -19.10 7.07 -10.49
CA ASP A 206 -19.48 8.46 -10.20
C ASP A 206 -18.54 9.06 -9.14
N GLY A 207 -18.25 8.31 -8.07
CA GLY A 207 -17.28 8.72 -7.05
C GLY A 207 -15.86 8.88 -7.61
N LEU A 208 -15.43 7.99 -8.50
CA LEU A 208 -14.15 8.12 -9.21
C LEU A 208 -14.12 9.35 -10.13
N SER A 209 -15.20 9.59 -10.87
CA SER A 209 -15.31 10.77 -11.75
C SER A 209 -15.29 12.07 -10.95
N LEU A 210 -15.94 12.09 -9.79
CA LEU A 210 -15.89 13.22 -8.86
C LEU A 210 -14.47 13.43 -8.31
N ALA A 211 -13.80 12.39 -7.84
CA ALA A 211 -12.43 12.47 -7.35
C ALA A 211 -11.47 12.98 -8.43
N LEU A 212 -11.57 12.47 -9.67
CA LEU A 212 -10.79 12.95 -10.81
C LEU A 212 -11.01 14.44 -11.08
N ARG A 213 -12.26 14.89 -11.13
CA ARG A 213 -12.59 16.30 -11.35
C ARG A 213 -11.97 17.19 -10.27
N LEU A 214 -12.10 16.80 -9.00
CA LEU A 214 -11.51 17.54 -7.89
C LEU A 214 -9.98 17.53 -7.94
N ALA A 215 -9.37 16.39 -8.30
CA ALA A 215 -7.93 16.29 -8.43
C ALA A 215 -7.37 17.19 -9.56
N TYR A 216 -8.16 17.54 -10.58
CA TYR A 216 -7.74 18.55 -11.55
C TYR A 216 -7.71 19.98 -10.99
N GLU A 217 -8.35 20.24 -9.85
CA GLU A 217 -8.34 21.51 -9.13
C GLU A 217 -7.18 21.57 -8.10
N GLY A 218 -6.01 21.02 -8.46
CA GLY A 218 -4.82 20.96 -7.60
C GLY A 218 -4.38 22.32 -7.07
N ASN A 219 -4.61 23.40 -7.83
CA ASN A 219 -4.35 24.77 -7.41
C ASN A 219 -5.21 25.23 -6.22
N VAL A 220 -6.39 24.64 -6.05
CA VAL A 220 -7.28 24.88 -4.89
C VAL A 220 -6.84 23.98 -3.74
N LEU A 221 -6.67 22.68 -4.02
CA LEU A 221 -6.35 21.67 -3.01
C LEU A 221 -5.00 21.92 -2.32
N LEU A 222 -3.99 22.41 -3.04
CA LEU A 222 -2.64 22.56 -2.53
C LEU A 222 -2.30 23.98 -2.02
N ARG A 223 -3.23 24.94 -2.12
CA ARG A 223 -2.96 26.37 -1.83
C ARG A 223 -2.41 26.63 -0.43
N ASP A 224 -2.94 25.92 0.56
CA ASP A 224 -2.66 26.14 1.99
C ASP A 224 -2.20 24.84 2.67
N VAL A 225 -1.53 23.96 1.90
CA VAL A 225 -1.14 22.63 2.38
C VAL A 225 0.05 22.68 3.33
N THR A 226 0.03 21.84 4.36
CA THR A 226 1.19 21.60 5.23
C THR A 226 1.82 20.27 4.85
N ILE A 227 3.13 20.27 4.60
CA ILE A 227 3.92 19.07 4.38
C ILE A 227 4.45 18.60 5.73
N SER A 228 4.06 17.39 6.14
CA SER A 228 4.46 16.82 7.43
C SER A 228 5.67 15.90 7.35
N GLU A 229 5.90 15.29 6.18
CA GLU A 229 6.92 14.28 5.94
C GLU A 229 7.38 14.37 4.48
N GLY A 230 8.59 13.89 4.19
CA GLY A 230 9.08 13.88 2.81
C GLY A 230 10.38 13.11 2.62
N ASN A 231 10.62 12.66 1.38
CA ASN A 231 11.90 12.16 0.90
C ASN A 231 12.62 13.32 0.21
N MET A 232 13.83 13.62 0.66
CA MET A 232 14.62 14.74 0.16
C MET A 232 15.62 14.31 -0.91
N GLY A 233 15.73 13.01 -1.21
CA GLY A 233 16.60 12.46 -2.25
C GLY A 233 18.02 12.98 -2.14
N ASP A 234 18.52 13.63 -3.19
CA ASP A 234 19.88 14.19 -3.25
C ASP A 234 20.18 15.27 -2.20
N TRP A 235 19.13 15.78 -1.56
CA TRP A 235 19.23 16.82 -0.54
C TRP A 235 19.30 16.24 0.87
N GLU A 236 19.24 14.91 1.06
CA GLU A 236 19.21 14.25 2.37
C GLU A 236 20.37 14.69 3.28
N ASP A 237 21.59 14.84 2.72
CA ASP A 237 22.78 15.32 3.45
C ASP A 237 22.66 16.78 3.93
N LEU A 238 21.71 17.54 3.39
CA LEU A 238 21.43 18.93 3.70
C LEU A 238 20.21 19.07 4.63
N VAL A 239 19.54 17.97 4.98
CA VAL A 239 18.37 17.98 5.86
C VAL A 239 18.84 18.01 7.33
N PRO A 240 18.31 18.93 8.16
CA PRO A 240 18.52 18.88 9.61
C PRO A 240 18.02 17.56 10.21
N ASP A 241 18.62 17.10 11.32
CA ASP A 241 18.15 15.91 12.06
C ASP A 241 16.65 15.93 12.43
N ASP A 242 16.06 17.13 12.47
CA ASP A 242 14.63 17.35 12.67
C ASP A 242 14.00 18.00 11.43
N ILE A 243 13.32 17.19 10.62
CA ILE A 243 12.65 17.65 9.38
C ILE A 243 11.58 18.71 9.65
N SER A 244 11.02 18.78 10.88
CA SER A 244 10.02 19.79 11.24
C SER A 244 10.60 21.21 11.32
N SER A 245 11.92 21.35 11.26
CA SER A 245 12.61 22.62 11.12
C SER A 245 12.67 23.15 9.68
N LEU A 246 12.35 22.31 8.69
CA LEU A 246 12.20 22.75 7.30
C LEU A 246 10.84 23.43 7.11
N SER A 247 10.82 24.45 6.26
CA SER A 247 9.57 25.02 5.76
C SER A 247 9.44 24.74 4.27
N PHE A 248 8.28 24.24 3.88
CA PHE A 248 7.93 23.95 2.50
C PHE A 248 6.89 24.96 2.00
N ASP A 249 7.12 25.49 0.81
CA ASP A 249 6.23 26.43 0.13
C ASP A 249 5.92 25.86 -1.25
N VAL A 250 4.67 25.44 -1.46
CA VAL A 250 4.21 24.77 -2.66
C VAL A 250 3.63 25.79 -3.62
N ASP A 251 4.16 25.88 -4.84
CA ASP A 251 3.48 26.63 -5.90
C ASP A 251 2.31 25.80 -6.45
N ALA A 252 1.16 25.93 -5.80
CA ALA A 252 -0.07 25.23 -6.19
C ALA A 252 -0.50 25.53 -7.64
N ALA A 253 -0.13 26.69 -8.21
CA ALA A 253 -0.46 27.04 -9.59
C ALA A 253 0.35 26.23 -10.61
N SER A 254 1.52 25.73 -10.22
CA SER A 254 2.37 24.85 -11.04
C SER A 254 1.92 23.38 -11.00
N ALA A 255 1.00 23.01 -10.10
CA ALA A 255 0.65 21.62 -9.85
C ALA A 255 0.04 20.90 -11.07
N LYS A 256 0.65 19.78 -11.46
CA LYS A 256 0.20 18.89 -12.53
C LYS A 256 -0.19 17.54 -11.96
N LEU A 257 -1.44 17.12 -12.20
CA LEU A 257 -1.92 15.81 -11.76
C LEU A 257 -1.21 14.69 -12.54
N VAL A 258 -0.59 13.76 -11.82
CA VAL A 258 0.13 12.60 -12.39
C VAL A 258 -0.32 11.27 -11.79
N GLY A 259 -1.28 11.26 -10.87
CA GLY A 259 -1.79 10.02 -10.31
C GLY A 259 -3.03 10.24 -9.47
N LEU A 260 -3.90 9.24 -9.46
CA LEU A 260 -5.06 9.16 -8.57
C LEU A 260 -5.21 7.71 -8.10
N ASN A 261 -5.16 7.50 -6.79
CA ASN A 261 -5.31 6.18 -6.20
C ASN A 261 -6.22 6.24 -4.97
N HIS A 262 -6.61 5.07 -4.48
CA HIS A 262 -7.29 4.88 -3.20
C HIS A 262 -8.63 5.61 -3.09
N THR A 263 -9.34 5.76 -4.21
CA THR A 263 -10.67 6.37 -4.21
C THR A 263 -11.67 5.47 -3.46
N LYS A 264 -12.18 5.97 -2.34
CA LYS A 264 -13.12 5.29 -1.46
C LYS A 264 -14.28 6.21 -1.09
N GLN A 265 -15.48 5.65 -0.98
CA GLN A 265 -16.67 6.39 -0.56
C GLN A 265 -17.36 5.68 0.60
N ASP A 266 -17.82 6.48 1.56
CA ASP A 266 -18.75 6.05 2.60
C ASP A 266 -19.89 7.06 2.76
N ALA A 267 -20.75 6.84 3.76
CA ALA A 267 -21.90 7.71 4.03
C ALA A 267 -21.50 9.12 4.48
N THR A 268 -20.23 9.36 4.82
CA THR A 268 -19.74 10.62 5.38
C THR A 268 -18.77 11.37 4.48
N ALA A 269 -18.02 10.67 3.62
CA ALA A 269 -17.04 11.29 2.74
C ALA A 269 -16.70 10.46 1.50
N LEU A 270 -16.16 11.15 0.50
CA LEU A 270 -15.33 10.61 -0.57
C LEU A 270 -13.87 10.89 -0.23
N THR A 271 -13.03 9.87 -0.16
CA THR A 271 -11.60 9.99 0.11
C THR A 271 -10.79 9.47 -1.07
N PHE A 272 -9.64 10.08 -1.34
CA PHE A 272 -8.73 9.66 -2.40
C PHE A 272 -7.33 10.23 -2.19
N THR A 273 -6.32 9.61 -2.80
CA THR A 273 -4.95 10.12 -2.83
C THR A 273 -4.66 10.64 -4.23
N ALA A 274 -4.30 11.91 -4.34
CA ALA A 274 -3.88 12.53 -5.59
C ALA A 274 -2.37 12.78 -5.59
N PHE A 275 -1.73 12.57 -6.74
CA PHE A 275 -0.30 12.76 -6.94
C PHE A 275 -0.08 13.91 -7.90
N TYR A 276 0.74 14.87 -7.50
CA TYR A 276 1.03 16.07 -8.29
C TYR A 276 2.53 16.24 -8.49
N LEU A 277 2.93 16.73 -9.65
CA LEU A 277 4.24 17.36 -9.81
C LEU A 277 4.05 18.86 -9.64
N ALA A 278 4.79 19.47 -8.70
CA ALA A 278 4.72 20.91 -8.44
C ALA A 278 6.11 21.47 -8.11
N GLU A 279 6.30 22.78 -8.31
CA GLU A 279 7.45 23.48 -7.76
C GLU A 279 7.29 23.62 -6.24
N VAL A 280 8.31 23.18 -5.51
CA VAL A 280 8.35 23.28 -4.04
C VAL A 280 9.62 24.00 -3.62
N ARG A 281 9.44 25.11 -2.92
CA ARG A 281 10.55 25.81 -2.28
C ARG A 281 10.73 25.27 -0.86
N ILE A 282 11.95 24.87 -0.55
CA ILE A 282 12.36 24.32 0.73
C ILE A 282 13.31 25.33 1.38
N ALA A 283 12.99 25.78 2.58
CA ALA A 283 13.89 26.61 3.39
C ALA A 283 14.31 25.89 4.67
N GLY A 284 15.51 26.20 5.15
CA GLY A 284 16.07 25.63 6.38
C GLY A 284 17.10 24.52 6.15
N LEU A 285 17.45 24.22 4.90
CA LEU A 285 18.49 23.25 4.54
C LEU A 285 19.86 23.70 5.08
N LEU A 286 20.68 22.76 5.51
CA LEU A 286 22.00 22.99 6.11
C LEU A 286 23.09 22.92 5.04
N GLU A 287 23.83 24.01 4.84
CA GLU A 287 25.06 23.99 4.05
C GLU A 287 26.26 23.75 4.99
N SER A 288 26.95 22.61 4.83
CA SER A 288 28.16 22.29 5.58
C SER A 288 29.42 22.76 4.84
N HIS A 289 29.99 23.89 5.29
CA HIS A 289 31.31 24.30 4.83
C HIS A 289 32.41 23.62 5.64
N TRP A 290 32.92 22.50 5.10
CA TRP A 290 34.08 21.74 5.64
C TRP A 290 35.30 22.60 5.97
N SER A 291 35.46 23.75 5.29
CA SER A 291 36.62 24.65 5.47
C SER A 291 36.45 25.72 6.56
N ARG A 292 35.25 25.92 7.14
CA ARG A 292 34.97 27.04 8.06
C ARG A 292 34.25 26.68 9.36
N GLY A 293 33.80 25.44 9.55
CA GLY A 293 33.16 25.01 10.80
C GLY A 293 31.89 25.79 11.15
N SER A 294 31.22 26.37 10.16
CA SER A 294 29.97 27.12 10.31
C SER A 294 28.90 26.51 9.43
N THR A 295 27.76 26.14 10.02
CA THR A 295 26.55 25.73 9.31
C THR A 295 25.73 26.97 8.96
N ARG A 296 25.29 27.09 7.70
CA ARG A 296 24.34 28.13 7.28
C ARG A 296 23.04 27.48 6.81
N THR A 297 21.93 28.16 7.04
CA THR A 297 20.65 27.77 6.44
C THR A 297 20.56 28.33 5.02
N GLN A 298 20.08 27.50 4.09
CA GLN A 298 19.84 27.88 2.70
C GLN A 298 18.40 27.57 2.28
N GLU A 299 18.01 28.14 1.14
CA GLU A 299 16.76 27.82 0.44
C GLU A 299 17.11 27.11 -0.86
N ALA A 300 16.30 26.13 -1.24
CA ALA A 300 16.36 25.45 -2.53
C ALA A 300 14.96 25.37 -3.14
N THR A 301 14.89 25.43 -4.45
CA THR A 301 13.65 25.17 -5.18
C THR A 301 13.81 23.84 -5.89
N VAL A 302 12.90 22.91 -5.59
CA VAL A 302 12.81 21.63 -6.26
C VAL A 302 11.75 21.76 -7.35
N PRO A 303 12.15 21.85 -8.63
CA PRO A 303 11.19 21.83 -9.71
C PRO A 303 10.56 20.44 -9.78
N ARG A 304 9.24 20.37 -9.94
CA ARG A 304 8.50 19.11 -10.16
C ARG A 304 8.71 18.07 -9.04
N ALA A 305 8.74 18.51 -7.79
CA ALA A 305 8.65 17.61 -6.65
C ALA A 305 7.31 16.85 -6.71
N LEU A 306 7.35 15.55 -6.40
CA LEU A 306 6.15 14.73 -6.33
C LEU A 306 5.45 14.99 -4.99
N LEU A 307 4.24 15.53 -5.05
CA LEU A 307 3.36 15.69 -3.91
C LEU A 307 2.34 14.57 -3.88
N ARG A 308 2.27 13.84 -2.78
CA ARG A 308 1.20 12.88 -2.49
C ARG A 308 0.26 13.49 -1.47
N ALA A 309 -0.95 13.86 -1.90
CA ALA A 309 -1.97 14.49 -1.07
C ALA A 309 -3.13 13.53 -0.78
N ASP A 310 -3.39 13.26 0.49
CA ASP A 310 -4.54 12.48 0.94
C ASP A 310 -5.73 13.42 1.19
N ILE A 311 -6.79 13.27 0.40
CA ILE A 311 -7.91 14.20 0.31
C ILE A 311 -9.19 13.56 0.84
N SER A 312 -9.98 14.34 1.58
CA SER A 312 -11.31 13.96 2.07
C SER A 312 -12.33 15.04 1.70
N LEU A 313 -13.37 14.64 0.98
CA LEU A 313 -14.50 15.47 0.60
C LEU A 313 -15.74 15.04 1.39
N PRO A 314 -16.38 15.93 2.17
CA PRO A 314 -17.63 15.62 2.85
C PRO A 314 -18.73 15.13 1.91
N ALA A 315 -19.51 14.14 2.34
CA ALA A 315 -20.61 13.59 1.55
C ALA A 315 -21.62 14.69 1.17
N GLY A 316 -22.02 14.71 -0.10
CA GLY A 316 -22.93 15.70 -0.66
C GLY A 316 -22.27 16.98 -1.15
N SER A 317 -20.97 17.18 -0.90
CA SER A 317 -20.21 18.23 -1.58
C SER A 317 -19.69 17.74 -2.93
N THR A 318 -19.49 18.70 -3.83
CA THR A 318 -18.87 18.52 -5.14
C THR A 318 -17.80 19.58 -5.42
N SER A 319 -17.36 20.35 -4.42
CA SER A 319 -16.44 21.48 -4.59
C SER A 319 -15.06 21.14 -4.01
N ALA A 320 -13.98 21.52 -4.70
CA ALA A 320 -12.64 21.36 -4.16
C ALA A 320 -12.38 22.27 -2.94
N GLU A 321 -13.07 23.42 -2.85
CA GLU A 321 -12.99 24.33 -1.69
C GLU A 321 -13.56 23.71 -0.40
N ASP A 322 -14.42 22.70 -0.51
CA ASP A 322 -14.96 21.97 0.65
C ASP A 322 -14.09 20.76 1.02
N ALA A 323 -13.10 20.41 0.18
CA ALA A 323 -12.23 19.27 0.40
C ALA A 323 -11.13 19.61 1.42
N LEU A 324 -10.80 18.66 2.26
CA LEU A 324 -9.72 18.75 3.22
C LEU A 324 -8.54 17.89 2.76
N VAL A 325 -7.37 18.51 2.59
CA VAL A 325 -6.11 17.78 2.49
C VAL A 325 -5.68 17.37 3.90
N THR A 326 -5.81 16.09 4.20
CA THR A 326 -5.56 15.52 5.53
C THR A 326 -4.09 15.24 5.78
N ASN A 327 -3.34 14.97 4.72
CA ASN A 327 -1.91 14.72 4.74
C ASN A 327 -1.29 15.10 3.40
N CYS A 328 -0.04 15.57 3.42
CA CYS A 328 0.72 15.84 2.21
C CYS A 328 2.18 15.46 2.43
N TYR A 329 2.67 14.61 1.54
CA TYR A 329 4.05 14.13 1.50
C TYR A 329 4.75 14.68 0.27
N VAL A 330 6.02 15.07 0.40
CA VAL A 330 6.84 15.53 -0.72
C VAL A 330 7.97 14.53 -1.01
N ASP A 331 8.18 14.22 -2.28
CA ASP A 331 9.38 13.57 -2.77
C ASP A 331 10.12 14.53 -3.70
N ALA A 332 11.31 14.95 -3.29
CA ALA A 332 12.15 15.86 -4.06
C ALA A 332 12.83 15.19 -5.26
N GLY A 333 12.74 13.87 -5.39
CA GLY A 333 13.45 13.08 -6.39
C GLY A 333 14.93 12.86 -6.04
N GLY A 334 15.51 11.77 -6.55
CA GLY A 334 16.93 11.45 -6.42
C GLY A 334 17.71 11.62 -7.72
N SER A 335 19.04 11.52 -7.64
CA SER A 335 20.03 11.64 -8.74
C SER A 335 19.96 10.53 -9.79
N GLY A 336 19.01 9.61 -9.64
CA GLY A 336 18.79 8.52 -10.57
C GLY A 336 18.65 7.16 -9.87
N TRP A 337 18.76 6.11 -10.67
CA TRP A 337 18.62 4.72 -10.26
C TRP A 337 19.97 4.02 -10.25
N ARG A 338 20.15 3.06 -9.33
CA ARG A 338 21.35 2.22 -9.29
C ARG A 338 21.34 1.16 -10.38
N GLU A 339 20.15 0.71 -10.77
CA GLU A 339 19.95 -0.25 -11.84
C GLU A 339 18.94 0.28 -12.86
N GLN A 340 19.17 0.01 -14.15
CA GLN A 340 18.25 0.41 -15.23
C GLN A 340 16.90 -0.28 -15.13
N SER A 341 16.88 -1.46 -14.51
CA SER A 341 15.66 -2.21 -14.20
C SER A 341 14.78 -1.44 -13.24
N ASP A 342 15.35 -0.93 -12.14
CA ASP A 342 14.62 -0.15 -11.13
C ASP A 342 14.00 1.12 -11.75
N ALA A 343 14.72 1.75 -12.68
CA ALA A 343 14.23 2.92 -13.41
C ALA A 343 12.95 2.61 -14.19
N LEU A 344 12.92 1.44 -14.83
CA LEU A 344 11.78 1.01 -15.63
C LEU A 344 10.65 0.44 -14.76
N ASP A 345 10.96 -0.28 -13.69
CA ASP A 345 9.98 -0.73 -12.70
C ASP A 345 9.24 0.47 -12.10
N ASN A 346 9.95 1.55 -11.75
CA ASN A 346 9.33 2.79 -11.28
C ASN A 346 8.39 3.44 -12.31
N VAL A 347 8.72 3.38 -13.61
CA VAL A 347 7.80 3.85 -14.68
C VAL A 347 6.53 3.00 -14.72
N MET A 348 6.67 1.67 -14.60
CA MET A 348 5.53 0.77 -14.61
C MET A 348 4.67 0.93 -13.35
N ASP A 349 5.29 1.11 -12.19
CA ASP A 349 4.61 1.38 -10.93
C ASP A 349 3.89 2.73 -10.97
N ALA A 350 4.52 3.77 -11.52
CA ALA A 350 3.88 5.05 -11.73
C ALA A 350 2.61 4.91 -12.57
N LEU A 351 2.63 4.13 -13.67
CA LEU A 351 1.47 3.89 -14.52
C LEU A 351 0.27 3.27 -13.78
N THR A 352 0.50 2.50 -12.72
CA THR A 352 -0.59 1.93 -11.90
C THR A 352 -1.40 3.00 -11.16
N LEU A 353 -0.88 4.23 -11.03
CA LEU A 353 -1.60 5.36 -10.46
C LEU A 353 -2.58 6.02 -11.43
N VAL A 354 -2.70 5.53 -12.67
CA VAL A 354 -3.71 6.01 -13.63
C VAL A 354 -4.97 5.14 -13.50
N PRO A 355 -6.13 5.71 -13.12
CA PRO A 355 -7.34 4.93 -12.98
C PRO A 355 -7.78 4.24 -14.27
N GLY A 356 -7.96 2.92 -14.18
CA GLY A 356 -8.36 2.06 -15.31
C GLY A 356 -7.19 1.37 -16.01
N VAL A 357 -5.94 1.70 -15.69
CA VAL A 357 -4.77 0.96 -16.15
C VAL A 357 -4.64 -0.33 -15.35
N THR A 358 -4.61 -1.46 -16.04
CA THR A 358 -4.22 -2.76 -15.47
C THR A 358 -3.01 -3.27 -16.25
N VAL A 359 -1.83 -3.17 -15.64
CA VAL A 359 -0.61 -3.75 -16.19
C VAL A 359 -0.47 -5.15 -15.60
N GLU A 360 -0.73 -6.18 -16.39
CA GLU A 360 -0.33 -7.54 -16.01
C GLU A 360 1.20 -7.65 -16.16
N LEU A 361 1.91 -7.54 -15.03
CA LEU A 361 3.38 -7.59 -14.96
C LEU A 361 3.96 -8.92 -15.49
N ASP A 362 3.16 -9.98 -15.63
CA ASP A 362 3.57 -11.24 -16.26
C ASP A 362 3.98 -11.05 -17.75
N GLY A 363 3.55 -9.95 -18.40
CA GLY A 363 4.01 -9.54 -19.74
C GLY A 363 5.47 -9.06 -19.79
N LEU A 364 6.06 -8.67 -18.65
CA LEU A 364 7.48 -8.31 -18.55
C LEU A 364 8.40 -9.53 -18.73
N ALA A 365 7.90 -10.74 -18.53
CA ALA A 365 8.64 -11.98 -18.83
C ALA A 365 8.89 -12.19 -20.34
N SER A 366 8.25 -11.38 -21.20
CA SER A 366 8.48 -11.36 -22.65
C SER A 366 9.42 -10.24 -23.11
N TRP A 367 10.05 -9.52 -22.17
CA TRP A 367 11.08 -8.54 -22.48
C TRP A 367 12.19 -9.16 -23.33
N PRO A 368 12.87 -8.36 -24.18
CA PRO A 368 13.96 -8.86 -24.99
C PRO A 368 15.12 -9.26 -24.08
N GLU A 369 15.13 -10.53 -23.67
CA GLU A 369 16.29 -11.18 -23.13
C GLU A 369 17.41 -11.05 -24.18
N GLN A 370 18.38 -10.19 -23.88
CA GLN A 370 19.74 -10.23 -24.41
C GLN A 370 20.04 -9.67 -25.82
N ARG A 371 19.14 -8.96 -26.53
CA ARG A 371 19.54 -8.38 -27.85
C ARG A 371 19.14 -6.91 -28.05
N ARG A 372 20.17 -6.06 -28.19
CA ARG A 372 20.16 -4.60 -28.47
C ARG A 372 19.40 -4.14 -29.74
N SER A 373 18.50 -4.94 -30.30
CA SER A 373 17.86 -4.68 -31.60
C SER A 373 16.43 -5.22 -31.74
N GLN A 374 15.76 -5.58 -30.63
CA GLN A 374 14.35 -5.98 -30.66
C GLN A 374 13.50 -4.96 -29.89
N SER A 375 12.42 -4.50 -30.55
CA SER A 375 11.39 -3.72 -29.89
C SER A 375 10.31 -4.65 -29.33
N SER A 376 9.80 -4.33 -28.14
CA SER A 376 8.62 -4.98 -27.58
C SER A 376 7.48 -3.98 -27.49
N ASN A 377 6.27 -4.44 -27.81
CA ASN A 377 5.09 -3.60 -27.79
C ASN A 377 4.11 -4.15 -26.76
N LEU A 378 3.65 -3.27 -25.88
CA LEU A 378 2.61 -3.55 -24.90
C LEU A 378 1.44 -2.63 -25.18
N LEU A 379 0.24 -3.21 -25.32
CA LEU A 379 -1.00 -2.45 -25.43
C LEU A 379 -1.70 -2.48 -24.08
N VAL A 380 -1.90 -1.31 -23.51
CA VAL A 380 -2.59 -1.13 -22.23
C VAL A 380 -3.92 -0.45 -22.52
N ASP A 381 -5.03 -0.99 -22.01
CA ASP A 381 -6.32 -0.31 -22.12
C ASP A 381 -6.43 0.78 -21.05
N VAL A 382 -6.67 2.02 -21.48
CA VAL A 382 -6.92 3.16 -20.60
C VAL A 382 -8.35 3.62 -20.85
N ALA A 383 -9.29 3.09 -20.07
CA ALA A 383 -10.71 3.43 -20.15
C ALA A 383 -11.32 3.27 -21.57
N GLY A 384 -10.91 2.24 -22.32
CA GLY A 384 -11.40 1.93 -23.66
C GLY A 384 -10.56 2.52 -24.79
N VAL A 385 -9.52 3.31 -24.47
CA VAL A 385 -8.57 3.85 -25.46
C VAL A 385 -7.21 3.16 -25.27
N PRO A 386 -6.64 2.56 -26.33
CA PRO A 386 -5.36 1.87 -26.22
C PRO A 386 -4.20 2.87 -26.04
N LEU A 387 -3.40 2.63 -25.00
CA LEU A 387 -2.07 3.18 -24.83
C LEU A 387 -1.07 2.19 -25.44
N ASP A 388 -0.36 2.61 -26.48
CA ASP A 388 0.71 1.82 -27.11
C ASP A 388 2.05 2.18 -26.46
N LEU A 389 2.64 1.19 -25.79
CA LEU A 389 3.96 1.25 -25.17
C LEU A 389 4.93 0.44 -26.02
N THR A 390 5.81 1.13 -26.74
CA THR A 390 6.89 0.51 -27.52
C THR A 390 8.22 0.74 -26.82
N ILE A 391 8.87 -0.32 -26.35
CA ILE A 391 10.20 -0.25 -25.75
C ILE A 391 11.26 -0.76 -26.72
N TYR A 392 12.38 -0.05 -26.81
CA TYR A 392 13.57 -0.40 -27.57
C TYR A 392 14.79 -0.39 -26.65
N GLY A 393 15.61 -1.45 -26.67
CA GLY A 393 16.81 -1.52 -25.84
C GLY A 393 16.99 -2.88 -25.17
N SER A 394 17.54 -2.89 -23.97
CA SER A 394 17.84 -4.09 -23.19
C SER A 394 17.47 -3.83 -21.73
N TYR A 395 16.99 -4.86 -21.02
CA TYR A 395 16.74 -4.76 -19.57
C TYR A 395 17.98 -4.30 -18.79
N PHE A 396 19.13 -4.82 -19.20
CA PHE A 396 20.44 -4.58 -18.59
C PHE A 396 21.27 -3.54 -19.37
N GLY A 397 20.61 -2.62 -20.09
CA GLY A 397 21.28 -1.54 -20.82
C GLY A 397 20.40 -0.32 -21.00
N ASN A 398 20.88 0.68 -21.75
CA ASN A 398 20.05 1.82 -22.12
C ASN A 398 18.78 1.36 -22.84
N TRP A 399 17.66 1.99 -22.49
CA TRP A 399 16.36 1.72 -23.07
C TRP A 399 15.66 3.01 -23.44
N GLU A 400 14.79 2.91 -24.45
CA GLU A 400 13.89 3.96 -24.91
C GLU A 400 12.46 3.40 -24.86
N LEU A 401 11.60 4.01 -24.05
CA LEU A 401 10.18 3.67 -23.98
C LEU A 401 9.37 4.78 -24.63
N THR A 402 8.68 4.44 -25.69
CA THR A 402 7.75 5.33 -26.38
C THR A 402 6.33 5.00 -25.99
N ALA A 403 5.61 5.96 -25.44
CA ALA A 403 4.19 5.88 -25.16
C ALA A 403 3.40 6.72 -26.17
N SER A 404 2.38 6.12 -26.79
CA SER A 404 1.47 6.79 -27.73
C SER A 404 0.03 6.62 -27.29
N TYR A 405 -0.68 7.75 -27.14
CA TYR A 405 -2.09 7.80 -26.74
C TYR A 405 -2.84 8.82 -27.61
N GLY A 406 -3.66 8.33 -28.54
CA GLY A 406 -4.26 9.18 -29.58
C GLY A 406 -3.19 9.85 -30.45
N GLU A 407 -3.23 11.18 -30.56
CA GLU A 407 -2.21 11.96 -31.28
C GLU A 407 -1.02 12.38 -30.39
N ARG A 408 -1.07 12.10 -29.09
CA ARG A 408 -0.02 12.47 -28.13
C ARG A 408 1.03 11.38 -28.03
N LYS A 409 2.27 11.81 -27.84
CA LYS A 409 3.43 10.92 -27.76
C LYS A 409 4.44 11.44 -26.74
N VAL A 410 4.89 10.56 -25.86
CA VAL A 410 6.01 10.79 -24.93
C VAL A 410 7.06 9.71 -25.16
N MET A 411 8.33 10.09 -25.07
CA MET A 411 9.44 9.15 -25.13
C MET A 411 10.29 9.32 -23.88
N LEU A 412 10.44 8.23 -23.13
CA LEU A 412 11.38 8.12 -22.01
C LEU A 412 12.65 7.46 -22.51
N LYS A 413 13.80 7.96 -22.09
CA LYS A 413 15.11 7.39 -22.39
C LYS A 413 15.90 7.23 -21.10
N CYS A 414 16.33 6.02 -20.81
CA CYS A 414 17.25 5.74 -19.72
C CYS A 414 18.68 5.72 -20.25
N ASP A 415 19.51 6.63 -19.74
CA ASP A 415 20.92 6.73 -20.06
C ASP A 415 21.79 6.56 -18.82
N ASP A 416 22.94 5.93 -19.01
CA ASP A 416 24.04 5.92 -18.03
C ASP A 416 24.62 7.34 -17.91
N LEU A 417 24.60 7.89 -16.70
CA LEU A 417 25.16 9.20 -16.42
C LEU A 417 26.71 9.18 -16.42
N GLY A 418 27.33 8.00 -16.37
CA GLY A 418 28.79 7.83 -16.38
C GLY A 418 29.50 8.42 -15.16
N VAL A 419 28.75 8.69 -14.08
CA VAL A 419 29.25 9.31 -12.84
C VAL A 419 29.48 8.24 -11.78
N GLY A 420 30.30 7.25 -12.11
CA GLY A 420 30.81 6.26 -11.16
C GLY A 420 32.32 6.42 -11.00
N PHE A 421 32.83 6.39 -9.78
CA PHE A 421 34.27 6.21 -9.54
C PHE A 421 34.45 5.12 -8.50
N THR A 422 35.14 4.05 -8.91
CA THR A 422 35.64 3.02 -8.00
C THR A 422 37.06 3.37 -7.62
N ASP A 423 37.32 3.50 -6.32
CA ASP A 423 38.67 3.66 -5.83
C ASP A 423 39.49 2.35 -5.94
N PRO A 424 40.80 2.39 -5.72
CA PRO A 424 41.66 1.20 -5.80
C PRO A 424 41.37 0.10 -4.77
N GLU A 425 40.62 0.40 -3.70
CA GLU A 425 40.23 -0.53 -2.63
C GLU A 425 38.90 -1.24 -2.96
N GLY A 426 38.22 -0.81 -4.02
CA GLY A 426 36.93 -1.36 -4.45
C GLY A 426 35.73 -0.60 -3.89
N ASP A 427 35.98 0.47 -3.14
CA ASP A 427 34.94 1.34 -2.62
C ASP A 427 34.73 2.50 -3.60
N GLY A 428 33.49 2.71 -4.03
CA GLY A 428 33.18 3.66 -5.09
C GLY A 428 31.74 4.08 -5.12
N ILE A 429 31.49 5.22 -5.75
CA ILE A 429 30.14 5.64 -6.11
C ILE A 429 29.73 4.80 -7.34
N PRO A 430 28.67 3.97 -7.28
CA PRO A 430 28.22 3.20 -8.43
C PRO A 430 27.75 4.12 -9.57
N GLU A 431 27.79 3.62 -10.80
CA GLU A 431 27.20 4.30 -11.97
C GLU A 431 25.69 4.51 -11.71
N TYR A 432 25.20 5.74 -11.96
CA TYR A 432 23.78 6.08 -11.86
C TYR A 432 23.15 6.18 -13.23
N TYR A 433 21.89 5.79 -13.31
CA TYR A 433 21.05 5.92 -14.50
C TYR A 433 20.02 7.01 -14.30
N ASP A 434 19.73 7.77 -15.34
CA ASP A 434 18.68 8.79 -15.31
C ASP A 434 17.69 8.58 -16.46
N ILE A 435 16.43 8.96 -16.22
CA ILE A 435 15.38 8.95 -17.22
C ILE A 435 15.19 10.36 -17.73
N THR A 436 15.48 10.57 -19.01
CA THR A 436 15.10 11.79 -19.72
C THR A 436 13.78 11.57 -20.43
N ALA A 437 12.80 12.45 -20.20
CA ALA A 437 11.54 12.46 -20.94
C ALA A 437 11.55 13.51 -22.05
N PHE A 438 11.08 13.11 -23.24
CA PHE A 438 10.96 13.92 -24.44
C PHE A 438 9.51 13.97 -24.92
N GLY A 439 9.10 15.11 -25.49
CA GLY A 439 7.73 15.32 -26.01
C GLY A 439 6.82 16.13 -25.07
N SER A 440 7.33 16.55 -23.92
CA SER A 440 6.70 17.45 -22.94
C SER A 440 7.72 18.52 -22.49
N GLU A 441 7.28 19.60 -21.83
CA GLU A 441 8.20 20.67 -21.35
C GLU A 441 9.34 20.07 -20.50
N ALA A 442 10.56 20.58 -20.72
CA ALA A 442 11.83 19.94 -20.31
C ALA A 442 11.83 19.38 -18.86
N TRP A 443 12.30 18.15 -18.72
CA TRP A 443 12.19 17.31 -17.53
C TRP A 443 13.52 17.24 -16.78
N SER A 444 13.47 17.50 -15.47
CA SER A 444 14.48 17.09 -14.51
C SER A 444 13.77 16.87 -13.18
N GLY A 445 13.78 15.64 -12.66
CA GLY A 445 13.05 15.20 -11.45
C GLY A 445 11.73 14.47 -11.76
N ASN A 446 11.56 13.25 -11.21
CA ASN A 446 10.35 12.41 -11.29
C ASN A 446 9.86 12.09 -12.74
N ALA A 447 10.81 11.82 -13.65
CA ALA A 447 10.53 11.60 -15.08
C ALA A 447 9.70 10.33 -15.37
N GLU A 448 9.67 9.38 -14.44
CA GLU A 448 8.84 8.19 -14.49
C GLU A 448 7.33 8.51 -14.62
N PHE A 449 6.90 9.70 -14.18
CA PHE A 449 5.52 10.16 -14.28
C PHE A 449 5.14 10.81 -15.63
N ALA A 450 6.05 10.86 -16.61
CA ALA A 450 5.78 11.60 -17.86
C ALA A 450 4.63 11.04 -18.70
N ILE A 451 4.49 9.72 -18.70
CA ILE A 451 3.38 9.08 -19.41
C ILE A 451 2.07 9.41 -18.69
N ASN A 452 2.05 9.41 -17.35
CA ASN A 452 0.87 9.75 -16.58
C ASN A 452 0.42 11.19 -16.82
N GLU A 453 1.34 12.16 -16.79
CA GLU A 453 1.02 13.56 -17.08
C GLU A 453 0.35 13.68 -18.46
N MET A 454 0.91 13.06 -19.49
CA MET A 454 0.33 13.05 -20.84
C MET A 454 -1.10 12.51 -20.84
N LEU A 455 -1.35 11.40 -20.13
CA LEU A 455 -2.67 10.76 -20.03
C LEU A 455 -3.68 11.65 -19.28
N PHE A 456 -3.29 12.20 -18.13
CA PHE A 456 -4.16 13.08 -17.35
C PHE A 456 -4.45 14.39 -18.09
N GLU A 457 -3.50 14.95 -18.83
CA GLU A 457 -3.75 16.13 -19.68
C GLU A 457 -4.65 15.82 -20.88
N ALA A 458 -4.50 14.66 -21.51
CA ALA A 458 -5.39 14.23 -22.59
C ALA A 458 -6.84 14.16 -22.08
N ARG A 459 -7.04 13.52 -20.94
CA ARG A 459 -8.34 13.35 -20.30
C ARG A 459 -8.93 14.67 -19.77
N ARG A 460 -8.08 15.58 -19.28
CA ARG A 460 -8.51 16.94 -18.91
C ARG A 460 -9.07 17.69 -20.12
N ALA A 461 -8.39 17.60 -21.26
CA ALA A 461 -8.81 18.27 -22.49
C ALA A 461 -10.18 17.76 -22.97
N GLU A 462 -10.41 16.44 -22.92
CA GLU A 462 -11.72 15.82 -23.23
C GLU A 462 -12.84 16.36 -22.33
N LEU A 463 -12.60 16.44 -21.02
CA LEU A 463 -13.57 16.95 -20.05
C LEU A 463 -13.88 18.45 -20.25
N THR A 464 -12.89 19.26 -20.60
CA THR A 464 -13.10 20.69 -20.86
C THR A 464 -13.65 20.99 -22.25
N GLY A 465 -13.35 20.17 -23.25
CA GLY A 465 -13.83 20.32 -24.63
C GLY A 465 -15.31 20.00 -24.75
N SER A 466 -15.79 18.97 -24.05
CA SER A 466 -17.21 18.60 -24.03
C SER A 466 -18.13 19.64 -23.37
N ALA A 467 -17.59 20.55 -22.56
CA ALA A 467 -18.41 21.58 -21.90
C ALA A 467 -18.82 22.70 -22.86
N ASN A 468 -17.97 23.04 -23.84
CA ASN A 468 -18.23 24.13 -24.79
C ASN A 468 -19.25 23.76 -25.88
N ASP A 469 -19.34 22.49 -26.25
CA ASP A 469 -20.32 22.03 -27.28
C ASP A 469 -21.78 22.07 -26.76
N THR A 470 -21.98 22.08 -25.44
CA THR A 470 -23.33 22.17 -24.83
C THR A 470 -23.86 23.60 -24.72
N GLU A 471 -23.03 24.64 -24.77
CA GLU A 471 -23.50 26.04 -24.71
C GLU A 471 -23.94 26.57 -26.08
N GLU A 472 -23.33 26.12 -27.19
CA GLU A 472 -23.71 26.56 -28.54
C GLU A 472 -25.05 25.98 -29.05
N GLU A 473 -25.48 24.80 -28.59
CA GLU A 473 -26.79 24.24 -28.96
C GLU A 473 -27.97 24.87 -28.20
N SER A 474 -27.72 25.73 -27.21
CA SER A 474 -28.78 26.44 -26.47
C SER A 474 -29.12 27.83 -27.04
N LEU A 475 -28.45 28.24 -28.13
CA LEU A 475 -28.63 29.54 -28.79
C LEU A 475 -29.04 29.46 -30.28
N GLN A 476 -29.54 28.31 -30.73
CA GLN A 476 -30.28 28.17 -32.01
C GLN A 476 -31.71 27.70 -31.74
#